data_AF-A0A815XXB1-F1
#
_entry.id   AF-A0A815XXB1-F1
#
_cell.length_a   1.000
_cell.length_b   1.000
_cell.length_c   1.000
_cell.angle_alpha   90.00
_cell.angle_beta   90.00
_cell.angle_gamma   90.00
#
_symmetry.space_group_name_H-M   'P 1'
#
loop_
_entity.id
_entity.type
_entity.pdbx_description
1 polymer ?
#
loop_
_entity_poly.entity_id
_entity_poly.type
_entity_poly.pdbx_seq_one_letter_code
_entity_poly.pdbx_strand_id
1 'polypeptide(L)'
;MSQSCAIESCESTLGISCHCCDKTFCPDHLDEHYASINALMNQIMEKTKEKLIGNCLKKLDTWRDKYFKMINNLYEKKRQELEQYYTQKTEKQQKEINKMQLKINKLIHEQDVTQEDIQLFKLTIN
;
A
#
# COMPACT_ATOMS: atom_id res chain seq x y z
N MET A 1 -1.74 -70.61 1.70
CA MET A 1 -0.34 -70.33 2.04
C MET A 1 -0.32 -69.05 2.86
N SER A 2 0.13 -69.12 4.11
CA SER A 2 0.24 -67.95 4.99
C SER A 2 1.31 -67.01 4.45
N GLN A 3 0.93 -65.79 4.09
CA GLN A 3 1.91 -64.74 3.78
C GLN A 3 2.44 -64.19 5.10
N SER A 4 3.76 -64.22 5.26
CA SER A 4 4.44 -63.66 6.43
C SER A 4 4.36 -62.13 6.43
N CYS A 5 4.39 -61.53 7.61
CA CYS A 5 4.51 -60.09 7.77
C CYS A 5 5.77 -59.56 7.08
N ALA A 6 5.69 -58.36 6.49
CA ALA A 6 6.80 -57.67 5.81
C ALA A 6 7.88 -57.18 6.78
N ILE A 7 7.66 -57.30 8.09
CA ILE A 7 8.65 -57.00 9.12
C ILE A 7 9.37 -58.30 9.46
N GLU A 8 10.67 -58.37 9.13
CA GLU A 8 11.49 -59.58 9.22
C GLU A 8 11.59 -60.18 10.62
N SER A 9 11.39 -59.37 11.67
CA SER A 9 11.39 -59.80 13.07
C SER A 9 10.02 -60.26 13.59
N CYS A 10 8.97 -60.26 12.76
CA CYS A 10 7.62 -60.61 13.18
C CYS A 10 7.33 -62.11 12.96
N GLU A 11 7.04 -62.83 14.04
CA GLU A 11 6.74 -64.27 14.00
C GLU A 11 5.26 -64.60 13.67
N SER A 12 4.44 -63.58 13.41
CA SER A 12 3.01 -63.78 13.15
C SER A 12 2.77 -64.43 11.78
N THR A 13 1.96 -65.48 11.77
CA THR A 13 1.58 -66.25 10.56
C THR A 13 0.35 -65.67 9.85
N LEU A 14 -0.30 -64.68 10.47
CA LEU A 14 -1.50 -64.04 9.96
C LEU A 14 -1.10 -62.72 9.27
N GLY A 15 -1.21 -62.71 7.95
CA GLY A 15 -0.85 -61.58 7.12
C GLY A 15 -2.06 -61.00 6.40
N ILE A 16 -2.22 -59.68 6.49
CA ILE A 16 -3.20 -58.88 5.76
C ILE A 16 -2.43 -57.98 4.80
N SER A 17 -2.78 -57.98 3.52
CA SER A 17 -2.14 -57.10 2.54
C SER A 17 -2.67 -55.67 2.64
N CYS A 18 -1.76 -54.70 2.66
CA CYS A 18 -2.08 -53.30 2.48
C CYS A 18 -2.17 -53.00 0.98
N HIS A 19 -3.35 -52.65 0.47
CA HIS A 19 -3.55 -52.28 -0.93
C HIS A 19 -2.74 -51.03 -1.34
N CYS A 20 -2.40 -50.15 -0.40
CA CYS A 20 -1.70 -48.90 -0.74
C CYS A 20 -0.24 -49.12 -1.12
N CYS A 21 0.40 -50.17 -0.61
CA CYS A 21 1.83 -50.43 -0.85
C CYS A 21 2.14 -51.89 -1.24
N ASP A 22 1.12 -52.72 -1.43
CA ASP A 22 1.18 -54.15 -1.77
C ASP A 22 2.08 -54.97 -0.83
N LYS A 23 2.24 -54.51 0.42
CA LYS A 23 2.97 -55.24 1.48
C LYS A 23 2.00 -55.93 2.42
N THR A 24 2.38 -57.11 2.89
CA THR A 24 1.60 -57.88 3.87
C THR A 24 2.07 -57.58 5.28
N PHE A 25 1.15 -57.29 6.21
CA PHE A 25 1.45 -57.00 7.61
C PHE A 25 0.60 -57.88 8.52
N CYS A 26 1.08 -58.20 9.72
CA CYS A 26 0.19 -58.69 10.76
C CYS A 26 -0.74 -57.56 11.24
N PRO A 27 -1.85 -57.86 11.95
CA PRO A 27 -2.79 -56.84 12.40
C PRO A 27 -2.14 -55.67 13.16
N ASP A 28 -1.25 -55.96 14.12
CA ASP A 28 -0.59 -54.93 14.93
C ASP A 28 0.29 -53.99 14.09
N HIS A 29 1.11 -54.57 13.20
CA HIS A 29 1.99 -53.80 12.32
C HIS A 29 1.23 -53.11 11.18
N LEU A 30 0.04 -53.60 10.82
CA LEU A 30 -0.85 -52.92 9.89
C LEU A 30 -1.42 -51.64 10.51
N ASP A 31 -1.79 -51.68 11.79
CA ASP A 31 -2.24 -50.50 12.53
C ASP A 31 -1.12 -49.47 12.69
N GLU A 32 0.10 -49.91 13.02
CA GLU A 32 1.28 -49.03 13.05
C GLU A 32 1.60 -48.42 11.67
N HIS A 33 1.45 -49.21 10.61
CA HIS A 33 1.62 -48.76 9.24
C HIS A 33 0.60 -47.66 8.89
N TYR A 34 -0.68 -47.85 9.20
CA TYR A 34 -1.71 -46.84 8.97
C TYR A 34 -1.51 -45.60 9.85
N ALA A 35 -1.10 -45.77 11.11
CA ALA A 35 -0.76 -44.65 11.99
C ALA A 35 0.37 -43.80 11.40
N SER A 36 1.40 -44.43 10.84
CA SER A 36 2.53 -43.76 10.19
C SER A 36 2.10 -43.00 8.92
N ILE A 37 1.23 -43.60 8.10
CA ILE A 37 0.65 -42.93 6.92
C ILE A 37 -0.15 -41.70 7.34
N ASN A 38 -1.02 -41.81 8.34
CA ASN A 38 -1.82 -40.70 8.84
C ASN A 38 -0.94 -39.56 9.39
N ALA A 39 0.13 -39.90 10.10
CA ALA A 39 1.10 -38.91 10.58
C ALA A 39 1.76 -38.17 9.42
N LEU A 40 2.19 -38.88 8.36
CA LEU A 40 2.75 -38.26 7.16
C LEU A 40 1.73 -37.34 6.47
N MET A 41 0.48 -37.80 6.36
CA MET A 41 -0.59 -37.03 5.72
C MET A 41 -0.89 -35.72 6.49
N ASN A 42 -0.89 -35.77 7.82
CA ASN A 42 -1.00 -34.58 8.66
C ASN A 42 0.16 -33.61 8.44
N GLN A 43 1.40 -34.10 8.36
CA GLN A 43 2.55 -33.25 8.08
C GLN A 43 2.46 -32.59 6.69
N ILE A 44 1.99 -33.32 5.67
CA ILE A 44 1.80 -32.77 4.32
C ILE A 44 0.71 -31.70 4.34
N MET A 45 -0.40 -31.93 5.05
CA MET A 45 -1.49 -30.95 5.19
C MET A 45 -1.01 -29.67 5.86
N GLU A 46 -0.29 -29.75 6.98
CA GLU A 46 0.23 -28.55 7.65
C GLU A 46 1.24 -27.80 6.79
N LYS A 47 2.20 -28.49 6.14
CA LYS A 47 3.13 -27.84 5.20
C LYS A 47 2.40 -27.16 4.03
N THR A 48 1.34 -27.78 3.53
CA THR A 48 0.53 -27.21 2.44
C THR A 48 -0.20 -25.96 2.90
N LYS A 49 -0.80 -26.00 4.10
CA LYS A 49 -1.47 -24.87 4.74
C LYS A 49 -0.50 -23.72 5.01
N GLU A 50 0.67 -23.98 5.58
CA GLU A 50 1.72 -22.97 5.78
C GLU A 50 2.12 -22.30 4.46
N LYS A 51 2.32 -23.09 3.40
CA LYS A 51 2.64 -22.56 2.06
C LYS A 51 1.51 -21.70 1.50
N LEU A 52 0.26 -22.13 1.64
CA LEU A 52 -0.91 -21.37 1.17
C LEU A 52 -1.05 -20.05 1.93
N ILE A 53 -0.95 -20.09 3.27
CA ILE A 53 -0.98 -18.89 4.12
C ILE A 53 0.15 -17.95 3.74
N GLY A 54 1.38 -18.45 3.62
CA GLY A 54 2.54 -17.65 3.22
C GLY A 54 2.37 -16.99 1.85
N ASN A 55 1.77 -17.69 0.88
CA ASN A 55 1.46 -17.11 -0.43
C ASN A 55 0.37 -16.03 -0.36
N CYS A 56 -0.67 -16.24 0.45
CA CYS A 56 -1.72 -15.24 0.68
C CYS A 56 -1.14 -13.99 1.34
N LEU A 57 -0.32 -14.14 2.38
CA LEU A 57 0.34 -13.03 3.07
C LEU A 57 1.22 -12.22 2.12
N LYS A 58 2.04 -12.87 1.29
CA LYS A 58 2.85 -12.18 0.26
C LYS A 58 2.01 -11.36 -0.72
N LYS A 59 0.85 -11.89 -1.14
CA LYS A 59 -0.09 -11.15 -1.99
C LYS A 59 -0.67 -9.94 -1.27
N LEU A 60 -1.07 -10.10 -0.01
CA LEU A 60 -1.57 -9.00 0.81
C LEU A 60 -0.52 -7.90 1.00
N ASP A 61 0.73 -8.25 1.29
CA ASP A 61 1.83 -7.28 1.40
C ASP A 61 2.07 -6.55 0.08
N THR A 62 2.07 -7.30 -1.04
CA THR A 62 2.22 -6.70 -2.38
C THR A 62 1.10 -5.71 -2.68
N TRP A 63 -0.14 -6.06 -2.35
CA TRP A 63 -1.28 -5.17 -2.54
C TRP A 63 -1.18 -3.94 -1.65
N ARG A 64 -0.86 -4.12 -0.36
CA ARG A 64 -0.65 -3.01 0.59
C ARG A 64 0.36 -2.02 0.03
N ASP A 65 1.53 -2.49 -0.38
CA ASP A 65 2.60 -1.63 -0.85
C ASP A 65 2.24 -0.93 -2.17
N LYS A 66 1.57 -1.65 -3.08
CA LYS A 66 1.10 -1.08 -4.36
C LYS A 66 0.10 0.06 -4.13
N TYR A 67 -0.92 -0.18 -3.31
CA TYR A 67 -1.97 0.82 -3.06
C TYR A 67 -1.46 1.98 -2.22
N PHE A 68 -0.59 1.73 -1.24
CA PHE A 68 0.06 2.79 -0.48
C PHE A 68 0.86 3.74 -1.38
N LYS A 69 1.67 3.20 -2.29
CA LYS A 69 2.39 4.02 -3.29
C LYS A 69 1.44 4.80 -4.19
N MET A 70 0.36 4.18 -4.65
CA MET A 70 -0.64 4.85 -5.50
C MET A 70 -1.31 6.02 -4.78
N ILE A 71 -1.72 5.82 -3.53
CA ILE A 71 -2.34 6.86 -2.70
C ILE A 71 -1.37 8.02 -2.48
N ASN A 72 -0.13 7.74 -2.09
CA ASN A 72 0.87 8.78 -1.87
C ASN A 72 1.18 9.58 -3.14
N ASN A 73 1.31 8.90 -4.29
CA ASN A 73 1.54 9.58 -5.56
C ASN A 73 0.38 10.51 -5.93
N LEU A 74 -0.87 10.06 -5.70
CA LEU A 74 -2.05 10.89 -5.94
C LEU A 74 -2.09 12.09 -5.00
N TYR A 75 -1.79 11.87 -3.72
CA TYR A 75 -1.74 12.93 -2.71
C TYR A 75 -0.71 14.00 -3.07
N GLU A 76 0.54 13.60 -3.38
CA GLU A 76 1.59 14.56 -3.74
C GLU A 76 1.24 15.32 -5.02
N LYS A 77 0.66 14.66 -6.02
CA LYS A 77 0.18 15.33 -7.23
C LYS A 77 -0.88 16.39 -6.90
N LYS A 78 -1.87 16.05 -6.08
CA LYS A 78 -2.95 16.98 -5.71
C LYS A 78 -2.44 18.14 -4.86
N ARG A 79 -1.48 17.86 -3.98
CA ARG A 79 -0.78 18.89 -3.19
C ARG A 79 -0.06 19.88 -4.10
N GLN A 80 0.72 19.40 -5.07
CA GLN A 80 1.43 20.25 -6.02
C GLN A 80 0.47 21.07 -6.90
N GLU A 81 -0.61 20.47 -7.40
CA GLU A 81 -1.66 21.18 -8.16
C GLU A 81 -2.26 22.32 -7.33
N LEU A 82 -2.51 22.09 -6.04
CA LEU A 82 -3.07 23.08 -5.12
C LEU A 82 -2.07 24.22 -4.83
N GLU A 83 -0.81 23.89 -4.56
CA GLU A 83 0.27 24.87 -4.34
C GLU A 83 0.47 25.76 -5.58
N GLN A 84 0.47 25.17 -6.78
CA GLN A 84 0.58 25.91 -8.03
C GLN A 84 -0.61 26.85 -8.23
N TYR A 85 -1.83 26.36 -8.02
CA TYR A 85 -3.05 27.17 -8.16
C TYR A 85 -3.03 28.40 -7.24
N TYR A 86 -2.71 28.21 -5.96
CA TYR A 86 -2.68 29.32 -5.01
C TYR A 86 -1.51 30.27 -5.22
N THR A 87 -0.34 29.77 -5.64
CA THR A 87 0.79 30.61 -6.03
C THR A 87 0.40 31.53 -7.19
N GLN A 88 -0.16 30.98 -8.27
CA GLN A 88 -0.59 31.77 -9.43
C GLN A 88 -1.68 32.79 -9.07
N LYS A 89 -2.65 32.38 -8.24
CA LYS A 89 -3.72 33.28 -7.78
C LYS A 89 -3.16 34.44 -6.96
N THR A 90 -2.22 34.15 -6.05
CA THR A 90 -1.57 35.16 -5.20
C THR A 90 -0.73 36.11 -6.03
N GLU A 91 0.07 35.62 -6.98
CA GLU A 91 0.84 36.46 -7.90
C GLU A 91 -0.04 37.41 -8.71
N LYS A 92 -1.19 36.91 -9.20
CA LYS A 92 -2.16 37.74 -9.92
C LYS A 92 -2.71 38.84 -9.02
N GLN A 93 -3.13 38.49 -7.80
CA GLN A 93 -3.63 39.48 -6.84
C GLN A 93 -2.56 40.51 -6.48
N GLN A 94 -1.31 40.09 -6.28
CA GLN A 94 -0.19 40.99 -6.01
C GLN A 94 0.04 41.98 -7.15
N LYS A 95 -0.03 41.52 -8.41
CA LYS A 95 0.09 42.41 -9.58
C LYS A 95 -1.02 43.45 -9.62
N GLU A 96 -2.25 43.07 -9.31
CA GLU A 96 -3.37 44.03 -9.26
C GLU A 96 -3.24 45.03 -8.11
N ILE A 97 -2.78 44.59 -6.92
CA ILE A 97 -2.47 45.49 -5.80
C ILE A 97 -1.38 46.50 -6.20
N ASN A 98 -0.29 46.05 -6.82
CA ASN A 98 0.79 46.94 -7.25
C ASN A 98 0.30 47.97 -8.27
N LYS A 99 -0.57 47.57 -9.22
CA LYS A 99 -1.19 48.52 -10.17
C LYS A 99 -2.06 49.56 -9.45
N MET A 100 -2.85 49.13 -8.47
CA MET A 100 -3.68 50.04 -7.68
C MET A 100 -2.83 51.03 -6.89
N GLN A 101 -1.74 50.58 -6.26
CA GLN A 101 -0.79 51.44 -5.54
C GLN A 101 -0.15 52.49 -6.46
N LEU A 102 0.29 52.10 -7.65
CA LEU A 102 0.83 53.05 -8.64
C LEU A 102 -0.21 54.10 -9.03
N LYS A 103 -1.47 53.70 -9.22
CA LYS A 103 -2.56 54.63 -9.54
C LYS A 103 -2.85 55.60 -8.39
N ILE A 104 -2.87 55.10 -7.15
CA ILE A 104 -3.04 55.93 -5.95
C ILE A 104 -1.91 56.96 -5.85
N ASN A 105 -0.65 56.54 -6.00
CA ASN A 105 0.50 57.45 -5.94
C ASN A 105 0.44 58.53 -7.01
N LYS A 106 0.01 58.19 -8.23
CA LYS A 106 -0.19 59.17 -9.30
C LYS A 106 -1.27 60.20 -8.93
N LEU A 107 -2.41 59.76 -8.39
CA LEU A 107 -3.49 60.65 -7.97
C LEU A 107 -3.06 61.57 -6.82
N ILE A 108 -2.30 61.06 -5.85
CA ILE A 108 -1.73 61.88 -4.76
C ILE A 108 -0.84 62.97 -5.34
N HIS A 109 0.08 62.60 -6.25
CA HIS A 109 0.96 63.58 -6.88
C HIS A 109 0.21 64.65 -7.69
N GLU A 110 -0.80 64.25 -8.47
CA GLU A 110 -1.66 65.20 -9.22
C GLU A 110 -2.43 66.13 -8.28
N GLN A 111 -2.90 65.62 -7.14
CA GLN A 111 -3.56 66.42 -6.11
C GLN A 111 -2.61 67.44 -5.47
N ASP A 112 -1.39 67.02 -5.13
CA ASP A 112 -0.37 67.89 -4.53
C ASP A 112 -0.02 69.06 -5.47
N VAL A 113 0.23 68.78 -6.76
CA VAL A 113 0.50 69.81 -7.77
C VAL A 113 -0.69 70.77 -7.92
N THR A 114 -1.90 70.24 -8.00
CA THR A 114 -3.12 71.08 -8.10
C THR A 114 -3.27 72.00 -6.89
N GLN A 115 -2.90 71.51 -5.70
CA GLN A 115 -2.95 72.29 -4.47
C GLN A 115 -1.89 73.40 -4.45
N GLU A 116 -0.68 73.14 -4.92
CA GLU A 116 0.38 74.14 -5.10
C GLU A 116 -0.04 75.24 -6.07
N ASP A 117 -0.59 74.88 -7.23
CA ASP A 117 -1.08 75.83 -8.24
C ASP A 117 -2.17 76.75 -7.65
N ILE A 118 -3.14 76.18 -6.92
CA ILE A 118 -4.19 76.96 -6.24
C ILE A 118 -3.58 77.95 -5.23
N GLN A 119 -2.55 77.55 -4.49
CA GLN A 119 -1.87 78.44 -3.55
C GLN A 119 -1.15 79.58 -4.27
N LEU A 120 -0.45 79.30 -5.38
CA LEU A 120 0.19 80.32 -6.20
C LEU A 120 -0.83 81.32 -6.79
N PHE A 121 -1.95 80.83 -7.32
CA PHE A 121 -3.03 81.70 -7.81
C PHE A 121 -3.58 82.61 -6.70
N LYS A 122 -3.78 82.09 -5.48
CA LYS A 122 -4.24 82.90 -4.34
C LYS A 122 -3.23 83.99 -3.94
N LEU A 123 -1.94 83.73 -4.06
CA LEU A 123 -0.88 84.72 -3.78
C LEU A 123 -0.76 85.79 -4.87
N THR A 124 -1.23 85.51 -6.10
CA THR A 124 -1.12 86.44 -7.24
C THR A 124 -2.32 87.37 -7.35
N ILE A 125 -3.46 87.02 -6.73
CA ILE A 125 -4.71 87.80 -6.76
C ILE A 125 -4.83 88.74 -5.55
N ASN A 126 -4.05 88.51 -4.48
CA ASN A 126 -3.88 89.44 -3.36
C ASN A 126 -2.69 90.36 -3.58
#